data_AF-A0A0W0ZN97-F1
#
_entry.id   AF-A0A0W0ZN97-F1
#
_cell.length_a   1.000
_cell.length_b   1.000
_cell.length_c   1.000
_cell.angle_alpha   90.00
_cell.angle_beta   90.00
_cell.angle_gamma   90.00
#
_symmetry.space_group_name_H-M   'P 1'
#
loop_
_entity.id
_entity.type
_entity.pdbx_description
1 polymer ?
#
loop_
_entity_poly.entity_id
_entity_poly.type
_entity_poly.pdbx_seq_one_letter_code
_entity_poly.pdbx_strand_id
1 'polypeptide(L)' 'MNKLEQQIVTASVLGAHAFKKGIPPTPCRDAKLMAIIKGRFCAETPNGETCTTAILRAWLRAWNLANLYNK' A
#
# COMPACT_ATOMS: atom_id res chain seq x y z
N MET A 1 6.72 3.57 -17.01
CA MET A 1 6.03 3.14 -15.77
C MET A 1 4.57 3.54 -15.87
N ASN A 2 3.65 2.57 -15.88
CA ASN A 2 2.22 2.84 -15.95
C ASN A 2 1.68 3.34 -14.59
N LYS A 3 0.44 3.85 -14.58
CA LYS A 3 -0.19 4.44 -13.38
C LYS A 3 -0.25 3.46 -12.20
N LEU A 4 -0.47 2.17 -12.46
CA LEU A 4 -0.54 1.14 -11.42
C LEU A 4 0.83 0.91 -10.79
N GLU A 5 1.88 0.80 -11.60
CA GLU A 5 3.27 0.63 -11.14
C GLU A 5 3.70 1.82 -10.25
N GLN A 6 3.37 3.05 -10.65
CA GLN A 6 3.61 4.25 -9.83
C GLN A 6 2.93 4.17 -8.46
N GLN A 7 1.69 3.69 -8.41
CA GLN A 7 0.95 3.55 -7.16
C GLN A 7 1.50 2.42 -6.27
N ILE A 8 1.95 1.31 -6.86
CA ILE A 8 2.62 0.21 -6.15
C ILE A 8 3.93 0.71 -5.51
N VAL A 9 4.74 1.47 -6.26
CA VAL A 9 5.96 2.10 -5.74
C VAL A 9 5.63 3.07 -4.60
N THR A 10 4.62 3.92 -4.80
CA THR A 10 4.17 4.88 -3.77
C THR A 10 3.70 4.16 -2.50
N ALA A 11 2.91 3.09 -2.64
CA ALA A 11 2.43 2.28 -1.52
C ALA A 11 3.58 1.62 -0.74
N SER A 12 4.62 1.16 -1.44
CA SER A 12 5.83 0.60 -0.82
C SER A 12 6.55 1.65 0.04
N VAL A 13 6.71 2.87 -0.48
CA VAL A 13 7.31 3.99 0.28
C VAL A 13 6.48 4.32 1.51
N LEU A 14 5.16 4.38 1.37
CA LEU A 14 4.24 4.64 2.48
C LEU A 14 4.34 3.55 3.57
N GLY A 15 4.41 2.27 3.20
CA GLY A 15 4.53 1.16 4.14
C GLY A 15 5.80 1.20 4.97
N ALA A 16 6.95 1.44 4.33
CA ALA A 16 8.22 1.62 5.03
C ALA A 16 8.19 2.84 5.97
N HIS A 17 7.54 3.93 5.55
CA HIS A 17 7.44 5.15 6.35
C HIS A 17 6.46 5.00 7.53
N ALA A 18 5.38 4.23 7.35
CA ALA A 18 4.45 3.90 8.41
C ALA A 18 5.13 3.12 9.54
N PHE A 19 5.99 2.16 9.20
CA PHE A 19 6.81 1.47 10.19
C PHE A 19 7.74 2.43 10.94
N LYS A 20 8.47 3.31 10.24
CA LYS A 20 9.33 4.33 10.88
C LYS A 20 8.57 5.26 11.84
N LYS A 21 7.26 5.43 11.63
CA LYS A 21 6.36 6.22 12.48
C LYS A 21 5.69 5.42 13.60
N GLY A 22 5.99 4.13 13.74
CA GLY A 22 5.36 3.26 14.73
C GLY A 22 3.89 2.94 14.43
N ILE A 23 3.44 3.13 13.19
CA ILE A 23 2.08 2.78 12.79
C ILE A 23 1.97 1.26 12.68
N PRO A 24 0.94 0.62 13.28
CA PRO A 24 0.71 -0.82 13.14
C PRO A 24 0.60 -1.28 11.68
N PRO A 25 0.83 -2.57 11.38
CA PRO A 25 0.75 -3.12 10.02
C PRO A 25 -0.71 -3.28 9.54
N THR A 26 -1.46 -2.18 9.57
CA THR A 26 -2.88 -2.10 9.22
C THR A 26 -3.05 -1.07 8.10
N PRO A 27 -3.01 -1.49 6.82
CA PRO A 27 -2.96 -0.56 5.67
C PRO A 27 -4.09 0.48 5.65
N CYS A 28 -5.28 0.11 6.14
CA CYS A 28 -6.43 1.02 6.19
C CYS A 28 -6.26 2.20 7.16
N ARG A 29 -5.26 2.16 8.05
CA ARG A 29 -4.90 3.28 8.93
C ARG A 29 -3.98 4.30 8.25
N ASP A 30 -3.42 3.99 7.08
CA ASP A 30 -2.61 4.93 6.31
C ASP A 30 -3.50 5.78 5.41
N ALA A 31 -3.79 7.01 5.85
CA ALA A 31 -4.65 7.95 5.12
C ALA A 31 -4.13 8.26 3.70
N LYS A 32 -2.80 8.25 3.49
CA LYS A 32 -2.21 8.51 2.17
C LYS A 32 -2.39 7.31 1.25
N LEU A 33 -2.22 6.10 1.77
CA LEU A 33 -2.53 4.87 1.04
C LEU A 33 -4.02 4.83 0.68
N MET A 34 -4.87 5.23 1.62
CA MET A 34 -6.31 5.23 1.42
C MET A 34 -6.74 6.23 0.35
N ALA A 35 -6.08 7.38 0.25
CA ALA A 35 -6.30 8.33 -0.85
C ALA A 35 -5.92 7.76 -2.23
N ILE A 36 -4.92 6.87 -2.32
CA ILE A 36 -4.50 6.24 -3.58
C ILE A 36 -5.58 5.28 -4.12
N ILE A 37 -6.28 4.61 -3.22
CA ILE A 37 -7.33 3.64 -3.58
C ILE A 37 -8.74 4.20 -3.48
N LYS A 38 -8.89 5.42 -2.94
CA LYS A 38 -10.17 6.15 -2.89
C LYS A 38 -10.71 6.33 -4.31
N GLY A 39 -11.94 5.86 -4.54
CA GLY A 39 -12.59 5.92 -5.85
C GLY A 39 -12.23 4.77 -6.79
N ARG A 40 -11.39 3.80 -6.37
CA ARG A 40 -11.40 2.46 -6.97
C ARG A 40 -12.44 1.66 -6.23
N PHE A 41 -13.64 1.56 -6.77
CA PHE A 41 -14.60 0.61 -6.24
C PHE A 41 -13.96 -0.78 -6.40
N CYS A 42 -13.64 -1.43 -5.28
CA CYS A 42 -13.26 -2.84 -5.19
C CYS A 42 -14.37 -3.79 -5.68
N ALA A 43 -15.28 -3.34 -6.54
CA ALA A 43 -16.44 -4.07 -7.00
C ALA A 43 -16.88 -3.68 -8.43
N GLU A 44 -16.27 -2.65 -9.04
CA GLU A 44 -16.70 -2.22 -10.39
C GLU A 44 -16.17 -3.13 -11.50
N THR A 45 -14.96 -3.69 -11.34
CA THR A 45 -14.39 -4.67 -12.27
C THR A 45 -13.37 -5.60 -11.57
N PRO A 46 -13.21 -6.86 -12.01
CA PRO A 46 -12.17 -7.77 -11.51
C PRO A 46 -10.74 -7.21 -11.61
N ASN A 47 -10.50 -6.36 -12.61
CA ASN A 47 -9.21 -5.68 -12.79
C ASN A 47 -8.97 -4.64 -11.68
N GLY A 48 -10.01 -3.93 -11.23
CA GLY A 48 -9.93 -2.96 -10.13
C GLY A 48 -9.61 -3.61 -8.78
N GLU A 49 -10.19 -4.77 -8.50
CA GLU A 49 -9.90 -5.58 -7.30
C GLU A 49 -8.45 -6.09 -7.28
N THR A 50 -7.98 -6.62 -8.41
CA THR A 50 -6.62 -7.12 -8.58
C THR A 50 -5.59 -5.99 -8.36
N CYS A 51 -5.86 -4.82 -8.93
CA CYS A 51 -5.01 -3.63 -8.76
C CYS A 51 -4.95 -3.14 -7.31
N THR A 52 -6.10 -3.10 -6.63
CA THR A 52 -6.18 -2.64 -5.23
C THR A 52 -5.44 -3.60 -4.30
N THR A 53 -5.62 -4.90 -4.52
CA THR A 53 -4.89 -5.95 -3.78
C THR A 53 -3.39 -5.82 -3.97
N ALA A 54 -2.91 -5.55 -5.19
CA ALA A 54 -1.49 -5.34 -5.46
C ALA A 54 -0.91 -4.14 -4.68
N ILE A 55 -1.65 -3.03 -4.62
CA ILE A 55 -1.27 -1.81 -3.88
C ILE A 55 -1.19 -2.09 -2.37
N LEU A 56 -2.21 -2.76 -1.81
CA LEU A 56 -2.25 -3.11 -0.38
C LEU A 56 -1.11 -4.08 0.00
N ARG A 57 -0.85 -5.10 -0.85
CA ARG A 57 0.26 -6.04 -0.65
C ARG A 57 1.62 -5.34 -0.68
N ALA A 58 1.80 -4.38 -1.58
CA ALA A 58 3.04 -3.61 -1.68
C ALA A 58 3.32 -2.83 -0.39
N TRP A 59 2.31 -2.13 0.15
CA TRP A 59 2.42 -1.42 1.42
C TRP A 59 2.80 -2.36 2.57
N LEU A 60 2.07 -3.48 2.72
CA LEU A 60 2.30 -4.42 3.82
C LEU A 60 3.67 -5.11 3.73
N ARG A 61 4.09 -5.47 2.52
CA ARG A 61 5.42 -6.06 2.28
C ARG A 61 6.52 -5.09 2.68
N ALA A 62 6.41 -3.82 2.29
CA ALA A 62 7.42 -2.82 2.63
C ALA A 62 7.48 -2.52 4.13
N TRP A 63 6.33 -2.49 4.80
CA TRP A 63 6.27 -2.38 6.27
C TRP A 63 7.01 -3.55 6.93
N ASN A 64 6.72 -4.79 6.51
CA ASN A 64 7.35 -6.00 7.07
C ASN A 64 8.86 -6.04 6.81
N LEU A 65 9.30 -5.67 5.61
CA LEU A 65 10.73 -5.59 5.29
C LEU A 65 11.43 -4.56 6.17
N ALA A 66 10.86 -3.36 6.32
CA ALA A 66 11.43 -2.34 7.18
C ALA A 66 11.53 -2.81 8.65
N ASN A 67 10.55 -3.57 9.12
CA ASN A 67 10.57 -4.21 10.44
C ASN A 67 11.67 -5.28 10.58
N LEU A 68 11.91 -6.07 9.53
CA LEU A 68 12.96 -7.10 9.55
C LEU A 68 14.38 -6.50 9.50
N TYR A 69 14.59 -5.41 8.75
CA TYR A 69 15.88 -4.73 8.65
C TYR A 69 16.24 -3.86 9.88
N ASN A 70 15.29 -3.62 10.79
CA ASN A 70 15.51 -2.89 12.04
C ASN A 70 15.85 -3.81 13.23
N LYS A 71 16.07 -5.10 12.98
CA LYS A 71 16.57 -6.08 13.97
C LYS A 71 18.05 -6.31 13.78
#